data_AF-A0A6J0P7E6-F1
#
_entry.id   AF-A0A6J0P7E6-F1
#
_cell.length_a   1.000
_cell.length_b   1.000
_cell.length_c   1.000
_cell.angle_alpha   90.00
_cell.angle_beta   90.00
_cell.angle_gamma   90.00
#
_symmetry.space_group_name_H-M   'P 1'
#
loop_
_entity.id
_entity.type
_entity.pdbx_description
1 polymer ?
#
loop_
_entity_poly.entity_id
_entity_poly.type
_entity_poly.pdbx_seq_one_letter_code
_entity_poly.pdbx_strand_id
1 'polypeptide(L)'
;MMLVVLDMHDLRLIHTDLKPENILLVSSEYIKIPDYKFLSRPTKDGSYFKNLPKSSAIKLIDFGSTTFEHQDHNYIVSTRHYRAPEVILGVGWNYPCDLWSIGCILVELCSGEALFQTHENLEHLAMMERVLGPLPPHMVLRADRRSERYFRRGAKLDWPEGATSRDSLKAVWKLPRLPNLIMQHVDHSAGDLIDLLQGLLRYEPTERLKAREALSHPFFTRSREQSIPFNPTPHPFLYNHKN
;
A
#
# COMPACT_ATOMS: atom_id res chain seq x y z
N MET A 1 -8.60 7.77 -0.57
CA MET A 1 -8.30 6.39 -0.99
C MET A 1 -9.33 5.42 -0.44
N MET A 2 -9.34 5.14 0.87
CA MET A 2 -10.19 4.09 1.46
C MET A 2 -11.70 4.25 1.18
N LEU A 3 -12.24 5.48 1.24
CA LEU A 3 -13.64 5.76 0.88
C LEU A 3 -13.95 5.41 -0.58
N VAL A 4 -13.10 5.80 -1.52
CA VAL A 4 -13.29 5.51 -2.95
C VAL A 4 -13.26 4.01 -3.21
N VAL A 5 -12.33 3.29 -2.59
CA VAL A 5 -12.24 1.83 -2.72
C VAL A 5 -13.44 1.14 -2.09
N LEU A 6 -13.97 1.63 -0.97
CA LEU A 6 -15.23 1.14 -0.41
C LEU A 6 -16.38 1.28 -1.41
N ASP A 7 -16.55 2.47 -2.00
CA ASP A 7 -17.62 2.72 -2.97
C ASP A 7 -17.47 1.82 -4.21
N MET A 8 -16.25 1.63 -4.71
CA MET A 8 -15.96 0.71 -5.81
C MET A 8 -16.33 -0.74 -5.47
N HIS A 9 -15.92 -1.21 -4.28
CA HIS A 9 -16.17 -2.59 -3.85
C HIS A 9 -17.66 -2.84 -3.61
N ASP A 10 -18.40 -1.86 -3.07
CA ASP A 10 -19.87 -1.92 -2.95
C ASP A 10 -20.55 -1.99 -4.34
N LEU A 11 -19.92 -1.40 -5.38
CA LEU A 11 -20.32 -1.51 -6.80
C LEU A 11 -19.78 -2.76 -7.51
N ARG A 12 -19.13 -3.68 -6.79
CA ARG A 12 -18.50 -4.90 -7.29
C ARG A 12 -17.36 -4.67 -8.30
N LEU A 13 -16.68 -3.54 -8.17
CA LEU A 13 -15.52 -3.17 -8.97
C LEU A 13 -14.24 -3.34 -8.15
N ILE A 14 -13.17 -3.77 -8.82
CA ILE A 14 -11.82 -3.89 -8.26
C ILE A 14 -10.90 -3.04 -9.12
N HIS A 15 -10.13 -2.11 -8.53
CA HIS A 15 -9.31 -1.18 -9.30
C HIS A 15 -8.11 -1.88 -9.96
N THR A 16 -7.47 -2.77 -9.21
CA THR A 16 -6.33 -3.62 -9.60
C THR A 16 -5.01 -2.90 -9.88
N ASP A 17 -4.98 -1.59 -10.17
CA ASP A 17 -3.75 -0.81 -10.37
C ASP A 17 -3.64 0.44 -9.47
N LEU A 18 -3.92 0.29 -8.18
CA LEU A 18 -3.70 1.37 -7.20
C LEU A 18 -2.20 1.61 -6.97
N LYS A 19 -1.78 2.85 -7.19
CA LYS A 19 -0.41 3.34 -7.02
C LYS A 19 -0.40 4.87 -6.87
N PRO A 20 0.65 5.49 -6.33
CA PRO A 20 0.74 6.95 -6.15
C PRO A 20 0.50 7.73 -7.44
N GLU A 21 0.97 7.23 -8.59
CA GLU A 21 0.79 7.87 -9.90
C GLU A 21 -0.69 7.98 -10.32
N ASN A 22 -1.55 7.10 -9.78
CA ASN A 22 -2.98 7.07 -10.04
C ASN A 22 -3.79 7.85 -8.99
N ILE A 23 -3.13 8.60 -8.10
CA ILE A 23 -3.76 9.44 -7.07
C ILE A 23 -3.33 10.88 -7.27
N LEU A 24 -4.24 11.71 -7.77
CA LEU A 24 -3.97 13.12 -8.03
C LEU A 24 -4.49 14.01 -6.91
N LEU A 25 -3.70 15.03 -6.56
CA LEU A 25 -4.20 16.15 -5.77
C LEU A 25 -5.23 16.93 -6.59
N VAL A 26 -6.31 17.35 -5.93
CA VAL A 26 -7.35 18.19 -6.56
C VAL A 26 -6.80 19.58 -6.90
N SER A 27 -5.83 20.06 -6.13
CA SER A 27 -5.13 21.33 -6.37
C SER A 27 -3.63 21.11 -6.29
N SER A 28 -2.89 21.74 -7.22
CA SER A 28 -1.43 21.75 -7.24
C SER A 28 -0.82 22.85 -6.36
N GLU A 29 -1.64 23.66 -5.67
CA GLU A 29 -1.15 24.71 -4.80
C GLU A 29 -0.40 24.15 -3.60
N TYR A 30 0.74 24.77 -3.28
CA TYR A 30 1.58 24.41 -2.15
C TYR A 30 2.04 25.65 -1.37
N ILE A 31 2.50 25.42 -0.15
CA ILE A 31 3.27 26.37 0.65
C ILE A 31 4.70 25.85 0.79
N LYS A 32 5.66 26.77 0.81
CA LYS A 32 7.07 26.46 1.10
C LYS A 32 7.27 26.50 2.61
N ILE A 33 7.72 25.40 3.19
CA ILE A 33 8.06 25.33 4.61
C ILE A 33 9.55 25.00 4.77
N PRO A 34 10.26 25.61 5.72
CA PRO A 34 11.66 25.28 5.95
C PRO A 34 11.83 23.79 6.29
N ASP A 35 12.84 23.16 5.71
CA ASP A 35 13.17 21.76 5.95
C ASP A 35 14.36 21.64 6.89
N TYR A 36 14.06 21.53 8.18
CA TYR A 36 15.07 21.40 9.24
C TYR A 36 15.67 19.98 9.35
N LYS A 37 15.14 18.98 8.63
CA LYS A 37 15.66 17.59 8.69
C LYS A 37 16.91 17.36 7.82
N PHE A 38 17.22 18.27 6.90
CA PHE A 38 18.32 18.15 5.92
C PHE A 38 19.58 19.00 6.22
N LEU A 39 19.78 19.42 7.47
CA LEU A 39 20.94 20.24 7.91
C LEU A 39 22.32 19.55 7.76
N SER A 40 22.40 18.34 7.21
CA SER A 40 23.62 17.53 7.08
C SER A 40 24.33 17.63 5.72
N ARG A 41 23.84 18.43 4.76
CA ARG A 41 24.60 18.80 3.54
C ARG A 41 24.75 20.32 3.45
N PRO A 42 25.96 20.87 3.26
CA PRO A 42 26.13 22.30 3.06
C PRO A 42 25.97 22.63 1.57
N THR A 43 25.01 23.49 1.23
CA THR A 43 24.97 24.21 -0.06
C THR A 43 25.17 25.70 0.18
N LYS A 44 25.62 26.41 -0.86
CA LYS A 44 26.12 27.79 -0.81
C LYS A 44 25.10 28.85 -0.34
N ASP A 45 23.81 28.52 -0.22
CA ASP A 45 22.71 29.47 0.12
C ASP A 45 21.88 29.10 1.36
N GLY A 46 22.27 28.09 2.14
CA GLY A 46 21.84 27.92 3.54
C GLY A 46 20.35 27.70 3.87
N SER A 47 19.44 27.62 2.89
CA SER A 47 18.00 27.41 3.16
C SER A 47 17.43 26.22 2.37
N TYR A 48 16.95 25.21 3.09
CA TYR A 48 16.20 24.08 2.55
C TYR A 48 14.72 24.35 2.75
N PHE A 49 13.91 24.17 1.69
CA PHE A 49 12.45 24.24 1.76
C PHE A 49 11.83 22.98 1.17
N LYS A 50 10.72 22.53 1.75
CA LYS A 50 9.84 21.52 1.16
C LYS A 50 8.50 22.15 0.77
N ASN A 51 7.92 21.64 -0.32
CA ASN A 51 6.60 22.06 -0.77
C ASN A 51 5.55 21.20 -0.07
N LEU A 52 4.74 21.80 0.79
CA LEU A 52 3.60 21.15 1.42
C LEU A 52 2.34 21.53 0.64
N PRO A 53 1.57 20.57 0.10
CA PRO A 53 0.29 20.87 -0.54
C PRO A 53 -0.63 21.65 0.40
N LYS A 54 -1.30 22.69 -0.11
CA LYS A 54 -2.28 23.46 0.68
C LYS A 54 -3.51 22.65 1.05
N SER A 55 -3.82 21.61 0.26
CA SER A 55 -4.94 20.70 0.48
C SER A 55 -4.48 19.27 0.26
N SER A 56 -4.97 18.36 1.09
CA SER A 56 -4.80 16.91 0.95
C SER A 56 -5.94 16.24 0.17
N ALA A 57 -6.86 17.03 -0.39
CA ALA A 57 -7.94 16.50 -1.22
C ALA A 57 -7.37 15.82 -2.46
N ILE A 58 -7.79 14.57 -2.69
CA ILE A 58 -7.30 13.71 -3.77
C ILE A 58 -8.44 13.15 -4.61
N LYS A 59 -8.11 12.73 -5.83
CA LYS A 59 -8.96 11.92 -6.71
C LYS A 59 -8.17 10.70 -7.18
N LEU A 60 -8.87 9.57 -7.25
CA LEU A 60 -8.38 8.38 -7.90
C LEU A 60 -8.64 8.49 -9.41
N ILE A 61 -7.66 8.10 -10.21
CA ILE A 61 -7.73 8.09 -11.67
C ILE A 61 -7.31 6.73 -12.21
N ASP A 62 -7.41 6.58 -13.54
CA ASP A 62 -6.96 5.40 -14.30
C ASP A 62 -7.70 4.09 -13.94
N PHE A 63 -8.96 4.04 -14.35
CA PHE A 63 -9.81 2.85 -14.25
C PHE A 63 -9.62 1.86 -15.41
N GLY A 64 -8.56 2.02 -16.23
CA GLY A 64 -8.34 1.20 -17.42
C GLY A 64 -8.11 -0.29 -17.13
N SER A 65 -7.67 -0.60 -15.91
CA SER A 65 -7.47 -1.98 -15.43
C SER A 65 -8.56 -2.44 -14.45
N THR A 66 -9.61 -1.63 -14.25
CA THR A 66 -10.70 -1.98 -13.33
C THR A 66 -11.48 -3.17 -13.87
N THR A 67 -11.80 -4.12 -13.00
CA THR A 67 -12.57 -5.32 -13.34
C THR A 67 -13.74 -5.54 -12.39
N PHE A 68 -14.69 -6.39 -12.80
CA PHE A 68 -15.75 -6.86 -11.92
C PHE A 68 -15.35 -8.17 -11.24
N GLU A 69 -15.83 -8.37 -10.01
CA GLU A 69 -15.52 -9.56 -9.19
C GLU A 69 -15.78 -10.93 -9.87
N HIS A 70 -16.76 -11.00 -10.76
CA HIS A 70 -17.22 -12.25 -11.37
C HIS A 70 -16.45 -12.65 -12.65
N GLN A 71 -15.40 -11.90 -13.01
CA GLN A 71 -14.56 -12.23 -14.16
C GLN A 71 -13.46 -13.23 -13.77
N ASP A 72 -12.88 -13.92 -14.76
CA ASP A 72 -11.80 -14.87 -14.51
C ASP A 72 -10.51 -14.15 -14.09
N HIS A 73 -10.18 -14.22 -12.80
CA HIS A 73 -9.01 -13.55 -12.21
C HIS A 73 -7.73 -14.40 -12.24
N ASN A 74 -7.41 -14.95 -13.42
CA ASN A 74 -6.26 -15.85 -13.62
C ASN A 74 -5.03 -15.16 -14.24
N TYR A 75 -5.02 -13.82 -14.28
CA TYR A 75 -3.93 -13.01 -14.84
C TYR A 75 -3.27 -12.14 -13.78
N ILE A 76 -2.06 -11.66 -14.10
CA ILE A 76 -1.28 -10.78 -13.21
C ILE A 76 -1.86 -9.38 -13.28
N VAL A 77 -2.15 -8.81 -12.11
CA VAL A 77 -2.57 -7.41 -11.96
C VAL A 77 -1.58 -6.62 -11.10
N SER A 78 -1.86 -5.32 -11.00
CA SER A 78 -1.11 -4.33 -10.23
C SER A 78 0.28 -4.04 -10.77
N THR A 79 0.67 -2.78 -10.69
CA THR A 79 2.07 -2.39 -10.77
C THR A 79 2.87 -3.09 -9.67
N ARG A 80 4.07 -3.59 -10.02
CA ARG A 80 4.82 -4.59 -9.23
C ARG A 80 5.01 -4.20 -7.75
N HIS A 81 5.34 -2.95 -7.44
CA HIS A 81 5.64 -2.52 -6.07
C HIS A 81 4.43 -2.55 -5.12
N TYR A 82 3.21 -2.58 -5.67
CA TYR A 82 1.95 -2.57 -4.93
C TYR A 82 1.22 -3.91 -5.06
N ARG A 83 1.83 -4.91 -5.70
CA ARG A 83 1.20 -6.19 -6.00
C ARG A 83 1.11 -7.07 -4.74
N ALA A 84 -0.10 -7.56 -4.49
CA ALA A 84 -0.40 -8.41 -3.35
C ALA A 84 0.23 -9.83 -3.47
N PRO A 85 0.52 -10.50 -2.35
CA PRO A 85 1.17 -11.81 -2.34
C PRO A 85 0.33 -12.88 -3.06
N GLU A 86 -0.99 -12.85 -2.93
CA GLU A 86 -1.88 -13.80 -3.61
C GLU A 86 -1.81 -13.70 -5.15
N VAL A 87 -1.53 -12.49 -5.67
CA VAL A 87 -1.32 -12.26 -7.11
C VAL A 87 0.04 -12.82 -7.54
N ILE A 88 1.07 -12.66 -6.72
CA ILE A 88 2.42 -13.20 -6.99
C ILE A 88 2.42 -14.73 -6.95
N LEU A 89 1.70 -15.31 -5.99
CA LEU A 89 1.59 -16.76 -5.80
C LEU A 89 0.60 -17.44 -6.76
N GLY A 90 -0.19 -16.66 -7.50
CA GLY A 90 -1.17 -17.20 -8.45
C GLY A 90 -2.33 -17.95 -7.78
N VAL A 91 -2.69 -17.63 -6.54
CA VAL A 91 -3.77 -18.33 -5.79
C VAL A 91 -5.15 -17.71 -5.98
N GLY A 92 -5.28 -16.81 -6.96
CA GLY A 92 -6.47 -16.00 -7.20
C GLY A 92 -6.48 -14.73 -6.36
N TRP A 93 -7.12 -13.69 -6.90
CA TRP A 93 -7.25 -12.38 -6.24
C TRP A 93 -8.66 -11.82 -6.43
N ASN A 94 -9.03 -10.89 -5.56
CA ASN A 94 -10.33 -10.20 -5.54
C ASN A 94 -10.13 -8.84 -4.83
N TYR A 95 -11.20 -8.21 -4.34
CA TYR A 95 -11.20 -6.94 -3.59
C TYR A 95 -9.98 -6.72 -2.65
N PRO A 96 -9.52 -7.70 -1.84
CA PRO A 96 -8.40 -7.46 -0.92
C PRO A 96 -7.08 -7.02 -1.58
N CYS A 97 -6.87 -7.26 -2.88
CA CYS A 97 -5.65 -6.83 -3.56
C CYS A 97 -5.50 -5.30 -3.55
N ASP A 98 -6.61 -4.56 -3.68
CA ASP A 98 -6.60 -3.10 -3.61
C ASP A 98 -6.20 -2.60 -2.21
N LEU A 99 -6.58 -3.32 -1.16
CA LEU A 99 -6.27 -2.96 0.22
C LEU A 99 -4.80 -3.18 0.55
N TRP A 100 -4.20 -4.23 -0.03
CA TRP A 100 -2.75 -4.41 0.02
C TRP A 100 -2.02 -3.25 -0.66
N SER A 101 -2.44 -2.88 -1.87
CA SER A 101 -1.86 -1.74 -2.60
C SER A 101 -1.95 -0.44 -1.80
N ILE A 102 -3.09 -0.18 -1.15
CA ILE A 102 -3.24 0.98 -0.24
C ILE A 102 -2.25 0.87 0.93
N GLY A 103 -2.07 -0.30 1.53
CA GLY A 103 -1.07 -0.53 2.59
C GLY A 103 0.33 -0.12 2.14
N CYS A 104 0.76 -0.58 0.95
CA CYS A 104 2.05 -0.19 0.37
C CYS A 104 2.16 1.33 0.12
N ILE A 105 1.12 1.95 -0.45
CA ILE A 105 1.08 3.41 -0.72
C ILE A 105 1.18 4.20 0.58
N LEU A 106 0.50 3.78 1.65
CA LEU A 106 0.56 4.46 2.93
C LEU A 106 1.96 4.42 3.55
N VAL A 107 2.67 3.31 3.41
CA VAL A 107 4.08 3.24 3.84
C VAL A 107 4.94 4.19 3.02
N GLU A 108 4.76 4.22 1.69
CA GLU A 108 5.51 5.11 0.79
C GLU A 108 5.24 6.59 1.07
N LEU A 109 4.01 6.96 1.42
CA LEU A 109 3.68 8.32 1.85
C LEU A 109 4.41 8.72 3.14
N CYS A 110 4.76 7.75 4.01
CA CYS A 110 5.53 8.01 5.23
C CYS A 110 7.03 8.10 4.96
N SER A 111 7.59 7.15 4.21
CA SER A 111 9.04 7.02 3.99
C SER A 111 9.56 7.85 2.82
N GLY A 112 8.71 8.15 1.83
CA GLY A 112 9.09 8.70 0.53
C GLY A 112 9.65 7.67 -0.46
N GLU A 113 9.68 6.39 -0.09
CA GLU A 113 10.19 5.30 -0.93
C GLU A 113 9.19 4.13 -0.99
N ALA A 114 9.04 3.53 -2.17
CA ALA A 114 8.22 2.35 -2.36
C ALA A 114 8.64 1.22 -1.40
N LEU A 115 7.68 0.65 -0.66
CA LEU A 115 7.94 -0.37 0.35
C LEU A 115 8.67 -1.60 -0.21
N PHE A 116 8.27 -2.05 -1.40
CA PHE A 116 8.84 -3.21 -2.09
C PHE A 116 9.41 -2.80 -3.45
N GLN A 117 10.56 -2.15 -3.44
CA GLN A 117 11.27 -1.73 -4.66
C GLN A 117 12.06 -2.90 -5.26
N THR A 118 11.43 -3.63 -6.18
CA THR A 118 11.97 -4.86 -6.75
C THR A 118 11.53 -5.04 -8.20
N HIS A 119 12.31 -5.81 -8.97
CA HIS A 119 11.99 -6.24 -10.32
C HIS A 119 11.80 -7.75 -10.46
N GLU A 120 11.82 -8.51 -9.35
CA GLU A 120 11.73 -9.97 -9.38
C GLU A 120 10.81 -10.53 -8.28
N ASN A 121 10.03 -11.57 -8.60
CA ASN A 121 9.00 -12.07 -7.67
C ASN A 121 9.59 -12.75 -6.42
N LEU A 122 10.70 -13.48 -6.56
CA LEU A 122 11.37 -14.13 -5.42
C LEU A 122 11.94 -13.08 -4.45
N GLU A 123 12.59 -12.05 -4.98
CA GLU A 123 13.04 -10.91 -4.19
C GLU A 123 11.85 -10.21 -3.52
N HIS A 124 10.75 -10.00 -4.24
CA HIS A 124 9.55 -9.39 -3.69
C HIS A 124 9.01 -10.17 -2.48
N LEU A 125 8.85 -11.49 -2.60
CA LEU A 125 8.44 -12.34 -1.49
C LEU A 125 9.44 -12.30 -0.32
N ALA A 126 10.74 -12.24 -0.60
CA ALA A 126 11.77 -12.12 0.43
C ALA A 126 11.71 -10.77 1.17
N MET A 127 11.44 -9.68 0.44
CA MET A 127 11.19 -8.35 1.04
C MET A 127 9.94 -8.39 1.93
N MET A 128 8.87 -9.03 1.48
CA MET A 128 7.68 -9.22 2.31
C MET A 128 8.03 -9.97 3.60
N GLU A 129 8.75 -11.11 3.51
CA GLU A 129 9.12 -11.88 4.72
C GLU A 129 10.00 -11.09 5.68
N ARG A 130 10.89 -10.26 5.14
CA ARG A 130 11.76 -9.37 5.90
C ARG A 130 10.97 -8.32 6.67
N VAL A 131 9.94 -7.73 6.06
CA VAL A 131 9.16 -6.64 6.63
C VAL A 131 8.06 -7.16 7.57
N LEU A 132 7.31 -8.19 7.14
CA LEU A 132 6.04 -8.62 7.73
C LEU A 132 6.13 -9.92 8.53
N GLY A 133 7.14 -10.75 8.27
CA GLY A 133 7.26 -12.09 8.87
C GLY A 133 7.05 -13.18 7.84
N PRO A 134 7.26 -14.45 8.19
CA PRO A 134 7.22 -15.55 7.23
C PRO A 134 5.87 -15.65 6.49
N LEU A 135 5.91 -16.05 5.23
CA LEU A 135 4.69 -16.36 4.46
C LEU A 135 3.93 -17.51 5.14
N PRO A 136 2.59 -17.45 5.23
CA PRO A 136 1.81 -18.54 5.79
C PRO A 136 1.97 -19.83 4.97
N PRO A 137 2.29 -20.98 5.58
CA PRO A 137 2.54 -22.22 4.84
C PRO A 137 1.37 -22.65 3.95
N HIS A 138 0.12 -22.43 4.39
CA HIS A 138 -1.06 -22.79 3.60
C HIS A 138 -1.23 -21.94 2.34
N MET A 139 -0.71 -20.71 2.30
CA MET A 139 -0.66 -19.93 1.05
C MET A 139 0.37 -20.49 0.09
N VAL A 140 1.55 -20.85 0.60
CA VAL A 140 2.62 -21.46 -0.22
C VAL A 140 2.17 -22.79 -0.82
N LEU A 141 1.46 -23.62 -0.05
CA LEU A 141 0.92 -24.90 -0.54
C LEU A 141 -0.18 -24.76 -1.60
N ARG A 142 -0.85 -23.60 -1.67
CA ARG A 142 -1.85 -23.29 -2.69
C ARG A 142 -1.26 -22.62 -3.93
N ALA A 143 0.00 -22.20 -3.87
CA ALA A 143 0.66 -21.46 -4.94
C ALA A 143 0.57 -22.22 -6.27
N ASP A 144 0.43 -21.47 -7.37
CA ASP A 144 0.35 -22.08 -8.69
C ASP A 144 1.68 -22.72 -9.11
N ARG A 145 1.63 -23.58 -10.13
CA ARG A 145 2.82 -24.27 -10.65
C ARG A 145 3.95 -23.34 -11.05
N ARG A 146 3.63 -22.09 -11.45
CA ARG A 146 4.65 -21.10 -11.82
C ARG A 146 5.38 -20.60 -10.59
N SER A 147 4.69 -20.46 -9.47
CA SER A 147 5.21 -19.91 -8.22
C SER A 147 5.95 -20.93 -7.37
N GLU A 148 5.75 -22.22 -7.59
CA GLU A 148 6.49 -23.31 -6.91
C GLU A 148 8.03 -23.11 -6.99
N ARG A 149 8.53 -22.53 -8.08
CA ARG A 149 9.96 -22.27 -8.29
C ARG A 149 10.59 -21.32 -7.27
N TYR A 150 9.79 -20.58 -6.51
CA TYR A 150 10.26 -19.66 -5.48
C TYR A 150 10.50 -20.34 -4.14
N PHE A 151 10.16 -21.63 -4.00
CA PHE A 151 10.20 -22.33 -2.73
C PHE A 151 11.07 -23.58 -2.79
N ARG A 152 11.75 -23.88 -1.68
CA ARG A 152 12.44 -25.15 -1.43
C ARG A 152 11.53 -26.12 -0.68
N ARG A 153 12.07 -27.32 -0.44
CA ARG A 153 11.44 -28.34 0.41
C ARG A 153 10.97 -27.74 1.74
N GLY A 154 9.74 -28.08 2.13
CA GLY A 154 9.11 -27.61 3.36
C GLY A 154 8.45 -26.23 3.26
N ALA A 155 8.05 -25.80 2.06
CA ALA A 155 7.34 -24.53 1.83
C ALA A 155 8.10 -23.29 2.32
N LYS A 156 9.44 -23.36 2.31
CA LYS A 156 10.31 -22.23 2.66
C LYS A 156 10.75 -21.51 1.40
N LEU A 157 10.81 -20.18 1.46
CA LEU A 157 11.29 -19.37 0.34
C LEU A 157 12.73 -19.76 -0.02
N ASP A 158 13.03 -19.82 -1.31
CA ASP A 158 14.38 -20.05 -1.83
C ASP A 158 15.24 -18.78 -1.69
N TRP A 159 15.46 -18.35 -0.45
CA TRP A 159 16.22 -17.16 -0.12
C TRP A 159 17.16 -17.43 1.06
N PRO A 160 18.41 -16.94 1.05
CA PRO A 160 19.07 -16.07 0.06
C PRO A 160 19.63 -16.76 -1.19
N GLU A 161 19.66 -18.09 -1.26
CA GLU A 161 20.40 -18.82 -2.31
C GLU A 161 19.81 -18.62 -3.73
N GLY A 162 18.50 -18.38 -3.85
CA GLY A 162 17.85 -18.05 -5.11
C GLY A 162 17.96 -16.57 -5.51
N ALA A 163 18.67 -15.73 -4.74
CA ALA A 163 18.83 -14.31 -5.08
C ALA A 163 19.55 -14.12 -6.42
N THR A 164 19.04 -13.20 -7.24
CA THR A 164 19.57 -12.97 -8.60
C THR A 164 20.90 -12.22 -8.61
N SER A 165 21.21 -11.47 -7.55
CA SER A 165 22.45 -10.70 -7.44
C SER A 165 22.78 -10.31 -5.99
N ARG A 166 24.01 -9.84 -5.76
CA ARG A 166 24.40 -9.25 -4.46
C ARG A 166 23.60 -8.00 -4.12
N ASP A 167 23.19 -7.22 -5.11
CA ASP A 167 22.40 -6.02 -4.85
C ASP A 167 20.97 -6.39 -4.46
N SER A 168 20.44 -7.49 -4.99
CA SER A 168 19.18 -8.06 -4.55
C SER A 168 19.24 -8.48 -3.06
N LEU A 169 20.31 -9.16 -2.66
CA LEU A 169 20.54 -9.50 -1.24
C LEU A 169 20.55 -8.28 -0.34
N LYS A 170 21.30 -7.24 -0.73
CA LYS A 170 21.37 -5.98 0.03
C LYS A 170 20.01 -5.28 0.10
N ALA A 171 19.25 -5.28 -1.00
CA ALA A 171 17.95 -4.65 -1.09
C ALA A 171 16.93 -5.27 -0.12
N VAL A 172 16.98 -6.59 0.08
CA VAL A 172 16.16 -7.26 1.11
C VAL A 172 16.72 -6.97 2.50
N TRP A 173 18.01 -7.16 2.75
CA TRP A 173 18.55 -7.04 4.11
C TRP A 173 18.47 -5.62 4.71
N LYS A 174 18.52 -4.57 3.87
CA LYS A 174 18.36 -3.18 4.31
C LYS A 174 16.98 -2.88 4.90
N LEU A 175 15.94 -3.65 4.53
CA LEU A 175 14.58 -3.37 4.97
C LEU A 175 14.41 -3.68 6.47
N PRO A 176 13.92 -2.72 7.27
CA PRO A 176 13.52 -2.98 8.65
C PRO A 176 12.17 -3.70 8.71
N ARG A 177 11.80 -4.19 9.90
CA ARG A 177 10.43 -4.66 10.18
C ARG A 177 9.45 -3.49 10.08
N LEU A 178 8.19 -3.76 9.71
CA LEU A 178 7.18 -2.73 9.48
C LEU A 178 7.05 -1.70 10.64
N PRO A 179 6.99 -2.10 11.94
CA PRO A 179 6.91 -1.11 13.02
C PRO A 179 8.12 -0.18 13.06
N ASN A 180 9.32 -0.74 12.90
CA ASN A 180 10.57 0.02 12.92
C ASN A 180 10.66 0.96 11.72
N LEU A 181 10.18 0.54 10.55
CA LEU A 181 10.11 1.38 9.35
C LEU A 181 9.26 2.63 9.63
N ILE A 182 8.06 2.45 10.18
CA ILE A 182 7.13 3.58 10.42
C ILE A 182 7.63 4.50 11.53
N MET A 183 8.17 3.94 12.61
CA MET A 183 8.71 4.72 13.73
C MET A 183 9.90 5.61 13.35
N GLN A 184 10.58 5.34 12.23
CA GLN A 184 11.65 6.21 11.72
C GLN A 184 11.12 7.49 11.05
N HIS A 185 9.85 7.49 10.62
CA HIS A 185 9.28 8.55 9.79
C HIS A 185 8.08 9.25 10.41
N VAL A 186 7.38 8.61 11.35
CA VAL A 186 6.13 9.10 11.94
C VAL A 186 6.29 9.24 13.45
N ASP A 187 5.87 10.39 13.99
CA ASP A 187 5.93 10.70 15.42
C ASP A 187 4.74 10.06 16.18
N HIS A 188 4.16 10.74 17.18
CA HIS A 188 3.20 10.24 18.18
C HIS A 188 2.01 9.38 17.69
N SER A 189 1.65 9.40 16.41
CA SER A 189 0.59 8.57 15.80
C SER A 189 1.08 7.22 15.23
N ALA A 190 2.36 6.88 15.42
CA ALA A 190 2.94 5.67 14.84
C ALA A 190 2.20 4.39 15.26
N GLY A 191 1.72 4.30 16.50
CA GLY A 191 1.03 3.10 17.00
C GLY A 191 -0.23 2.73 16.21
N ASP A 192 -1.19 3.66 16.13
CA ASP A 192 -2.45 3.43 15.42
C ASP A 192 -2.23 3.26 13.90
N LEU A 193 -1.21 3.91 13.32
CA LEU A 193 -0.85 3.72 11.91
C LEU A 193 -0.23 2.34 11.67
N ILE A 194 0.68 1.89 12.54
CA ILE A 194 1.31 0.57 12.44
C ILE A 194 0.24 -0.52 12.53
N ASP A 195 -0.72 -0.40 13.45
CA ASP A 195 -1.81 -1.37 13.59
C ASP A 195 -2.68 -1.43 12.33
N LEU A 196 -3.06 -0.26 11.78
CA LEU A 196 -3.79 -0.19 10.51
C LEU A 196 -3.02 -0.86 9.37
N LEU A 197 -1.72 -0.55 9.24
CA LEU A 197 -0.86 -1.12 8.20
C LEU A 197 -0.68 -2.63 8.36
N GLN A 198 -0.57 -3.14 9.58
CA GLN A 198 -0.51 -4.57 9.86
C GLN A 198 -1.80 -5.29 9.46
N GLY A 199 -2.95 -4.63 9.58
CA GLY A 199 -4.23 -5.15 9.08
C GLY A 199 -4.36 -5.12 7.55
N LEU A 200 -3.87 -4.06 6.90
CA LEU A 200 -3.89 -3.92 5.44
C LEU A 200 -2.86 -4.84 4.74
N LEU A 201 -1.73 -5.12 5.39
CA LEU A 201 -0.64 -5.94 4.85
C LEU A 201 -0.66 -7.38 5.38
N ARG A 202 -1.85 -7.90 5.72
CA ARG A 202 -2.01 -9.34 5.99
C ARG A 202 -1.81 -10.13 4.70
N TYR A 203 -1.03 -11.21 4.79
CA TYR A 203 -0.80 -12.12 3.67
C TYR A 203 -2.09 -12.76 3.18
N GLU A 204 -2.85 -13.39 4.09
CA GLU A 204 -4.09 -14.05 3.74
C GLU A 204 -5.16 -13.00 3.37
N PRO A 205 -5.70 -13.02 2.14
CA PRO A 205 -6.67 -12.03 1.69
C PRO A 205 -7.95 -11.98 2.55
N THR A 206 -8.35 -13.10 3.13
CA THR A 206 -9.56 -13.20 3.98
C THR A 206 -9.36 -12.65 5.39
N GLU A 207 -8.12 -12.54 5.86
CA GLU A 207 -7.76 -11.93 7.14
C GLU A 207 -7.38 -10.45 7.00
N ARG A 208 -7.24 -9.97 5.77
CA ARG A 208 -6.87 -8.59 5.46
C ARG A 208 -8.05 -7.65 5.72
N LEU A 209 -7.75 -6.50 6.34
CA LEU A 209 -8.77 -5.48 6.62
C LEU A 209 -9.51 -5.08 5.36
N LYS A 210 -10.85 -5.08 5.44
CA LYS A 210 -11.72 -4.52 4.40
C LYS A 210 -11.78 -3.00 4.53
N ALA A 211 -12.15 -2.32 3.45
CA ALA A 211 -12.22 -0.85 3.43
C ALA A 211 -13.14 -0.28 4.53
N ARG A 212 -14.30 -0.90 4.77
CA ARG A 212 -15.27 -0.51 5.81
C ARG A 212 -14.70 -0.65 7.23
N GLU A 213 -13.96 -1.72 7.48
CA GLU A 213 -13.32 -1.99 8.78
C GLU A 213 -12.17 -1.02 9.00
N ALA A 214 -11.33 -0.83 7.97
CA ALA A 214 -10.23 0.11 7.98
C ALA A 214 -10.69 1.55 8.25
N LEU A 215 -11.80 2.00 7.67
CA LEU A 215 -12.37 3.34 7.92
C LEU A 215 -12.86 3.55 9.36
N SER A 216 -13.14 2.45 10.08
CA SER A 216 -13.55 2.47 11.48
C SER A 216 -12.37 2.36 12.45
N HIS A 217 -11.14 2.25 11.93
CA HIS A 217 -9.93 2.06 12.71
C HIS A 217 -9.59 3.29 13.60
N PRO A 218 -9.02 3.10 14.81
CA PRO A 218 -8.57 4.18 15.70
C PRO A 218 -7.78 5.30 15.02
N PHE A 219 -6.94 4.93 14.05
CA PHE A 219 -6.17 5.87 13.22
C PHE A 219 -7.03 6.98 12.60
N PHE A 220 -8.24 6.66 12.10
CA PHE A 220 -9.16 7.63 11.50
C PHE A 220 -10.16 8.22 12.48
N THR A 221 -10.50 7.52 13.57
CA THR A 221 -11.55 7.94 14.50
C THR A 221 -11.03 8.81 15.63
N ARG A 222 -9.84 8.51 16.20
CA ARG A 222 -9.22 9.34 17.25
C ARG A 222 -8.67 10.66 16.71
N SER A 223 -8.22 10.68 15.45
CA SER A 223 -7.76 11.91 14.79
C SER A 223 -8.89 12.91 14.52
N ARG A 224 -10.14 12.45 14.39
CA ARG A 224 -11.32 13.31 14.27
C ARG A 224 -11.71 14.02 15.57
N GLU A 225 -11.31 13.50 16.72
CA GLU A 225 -11.55 14.16 18.02
C GLU A 225 -10.58 15.33 18.28
N GLN A 226 -9.46 15.39 17.55
CA GLN A 226 -8.45 16.44 17.67
C GLN A 226 -8.37 17.38 16.45
N SER A 227 -9.11 17.10 15.38
CA SER A 227 -9.18 17.96 14.19
C SER A 227 -10.57 18.60 14.05
N ILE A 228 -10.59 19.89 13.71
CA ILE A 228 -11.79 20.68 13.40
C ILE A 228 -12.66 19.86 12.42
N PRO A 229 -14.00 19.78 12.63
CA PRO A 229 -14.85 18.86 11.89
C PRO A 229 -14.69 19.00 10.39
N PHE A 230 -14.30 17.92 9.73
CA PHE A 230 -14.44 17.77 8.29
C PHE A 230 -15.93 17.77 7.97
N ASN A 231 -16.41 18.87 7.37
CA ASN A 231 -17.75 18.96 6.83
C ASN A 231 -17.72 18.36 5.42
N PRO A 232 -18.19 17.11 5.20
CA PRO A 232 -18.35 16.62 3.84
C PRO A 232 -19.40 17.50 3.17
N THR A 233 -18.99 18.27 2.15
CA THR A 233 -19.95 18.94 1.27
C THR A 233 -20.84 17.86 0.64
N PRO A 234 -22.17 17.97 0.74
CA PRO A 234 -23.06 17.01 0.10
C PRO A 234 -22.83 17.02 -1.42
N HIS A 235 -22.58 15.84 -1.98
CA HIS A 235 -22.44 15.65 -3.42
C HIS A 235 -23.75 16.03 -4.14
N PRO A 236 -23.71 16.85 -5.20
CA PRO A 236 -24.92 17.35 -5.86
C PRO A 236 -25.62 16.35 -6.81
N PHE A 237 -25.30 15.05 -6.77
CA PHE A 237 -25.77 14.09 -7.78
C PHE A 237 -26.84 13.07 -7.32
N LEU A 238 -27.46 13.27 -6.16
CA LEU A 238 -28.52 12.37 -5.68
C LEU A 238 -29.82 13.09 -5.33
N TYR A 239 -30.30 13.98 -6.20
CA TYR A 239 -31.74 14.31 -6.27
C TYR A 239 -32.09 14.72 -7.69
N ASN A 240 -32.55 13.75 -8.49
CA ASN A 240 -33.62 13.93 -9.47
C ASN A 240 -33.90 12.61 -10.18
N HIS A 241 -34.78 11.79 -9.59
CA HIS A 241 -35.73 10.98 -10.36
C HIS A 241 -36.97 10.76 -9.49
N LYS A 242 -37.84 11.78 -9.50
CA LYS A 242 -39.28 11.61 -9.42
C LYS A 242 -39.89 12.52 -10.47
N ASN A 243 -40.38 11.89 -11.53
CA ASN A 243 -41.63 12.16 -12.22
C ASN A 243 -41.88 11.01 -13.19
#